data_AF-A0A7W7ZGP9-F1
#
_entry.id   AF-A0A7W7ZGP9-F1
#
_cell.length_a   1.000
_cell.length_b   1.000
_cell.length_c   1.000
_cell.angle_alpha   90.00
_cell.angle_beta   90.00
_cell.angle_gamma   90.00
#
_symmetry.space_group_name_H-M   'P 1'
#
loop_
_entity.id
_entity.type
_entity.pdbx_description
1 polymer ?
#
loop_
_entity_poly.entity_id
_entity_poly.type
_entity_poly.pdbx_seq_one_letter_code
_entity_poly.pdbx_strand_id
1 'polypeptide(L)'
;MVFPCPNCNETINTSLSQCTYCGTPVDRSAALLSAAETSRISQACSDASYLKIIAWALLACLGLLFIPFLSLAGAVGFWFLRIAVPVMVVRWWIKFGGIKTGDPDFPGAKRAAVIVSVVAVFALFDTLVAVIAALRPHP
;
A
#
# COMPACT_ATOMS: atom_id res chain seq x y z
N MET A 1 18.22 6.25 13.18
CA MET A 1 16.75 6.17 13.08
C MET A 1 16.19 7.30 13.92
N VAL A 2 15.15 7.98 13.46
CA VAL A 2 14.61 9.18 14.14
C VAL A 2 13.26 8.83 14.74
N PHE A 3 12.99 9.25 15.97
CA PHE A 3 11.75 8.96 16.69
C PHE A 3 11.30 10.20 17.49
N PRO A 4 9.99 10.40 17.70
CA PRO A 4 9.51 11.50 18.51
C PRO A 4 9.78 11.23 20.00
N CYS A 5 10.31 12.23 20.70
CA CYS A 5 10.56 12.13 22.14
C CYS A 5 9.23 11.97 22.90
N PRO A 6 9.08 11.00 23.82
CA PRO A 6 7.81 10.78 24.53
C PRO A 6 7.40 11.94 25.45
N ASN A 7 8.34 12.82 25.83
CA ASN A 7 8.08 13.94 26.73
C ASN A 7 7.78 15.26 25.99
N CYS A 8 8.51 15.55 24.90
CA CYS A 8 8.39 16.83 24.18
C CYS A 8 7.93 16.69 22.73
N ASN A 9 7.71 15.47 22.23
CA ASN A 9 7.30 15.14 20.87
C ASN A 9 8.24 15.60 19.75
N GLU A 10 9.45 16.06 20.09
CA GLU A 10 10.46 16.51 19.13
C GLU A 10 11.21 15.31 18.51
N THR A 11 11.56 15.41 17.23
CA THR A 11 12.23 14.32 16.50
C THR A 11 13.70 14.20 16.91
N ILE A 12 14.08 13.09 17.55
CA ILE A 12 15.44 12.82 18.05
C ILE A 12 16.02 11.52 17.50
N ASN A 13 17.35 11.42 17.46
CA ASN A 13 18.05 10.25 16.93
C ASN A 13 18.19 9.16 18.01
N THR A 14 17.95 7.90 17.65
CA THR A 14 18.04 6.73 18.56
C THR A 14 19.43 6.50 19.16
N SER A 15 20.46 7.18 18.66
CA SER A 15 21.83 7.13 19.17
C SER A 15 22.06 8.00 20.40
N LEU A 16 21.14 8.91 20.74
CA LEU A 16 21.29 9.84 21.86
C LEU A 16 20.70 9.23 23.14
N SER A 17 21.48 9.20 24.22
CA SER A 17 21.05 8.77 25.56
C SER A 17 20.17 9.82 26.27
N GLN A 18 20.11 11.03 25.73
CA GLN A 18 19.39 12.16 26.33
C GLN A 18 18.80 13.04 25.23
N CYS A 19 17.55 13.48 25.40
CA CYS A 19 16.90 14.35 24.43
C CYS A 19 17.55 15.74 24.46
N THR A 20 17.99 16.24 23.31
CA THR A 20 18.66 17.55 23.18
C THR A 20 17.75 18.73 23.48
N TYR A 21 16.43 18.53 23.40
CA TYR A 21 15.43 19.59 23.60
C TYR A 21 14.90 19.66 25.03
N CYS A 22 14.48 18.52 25.60
CA CYS A 22 13.87 18.47 26.94
C CYS A 22 14.81 17.93 28.02
N GLY A 23 16.03 17.53 27.68
CA GLY A 23 17.03 17.02 28.62
C GLY A 23 16.66 15.68 29.30
N THR A 24 15.51 15.10 28.95
CA THR A 24 15.01 13.89 29.59
C THR A 24 15.84 12.68 29.12
N PRO A 25 16.24 11.76 30.05
CA PRO A 25 16.95 10.55 29.68
C PRO A 25 16.08 9.71 28.74
N VAL A 26 16.64 9.36 27.60
CA VAL A 26 15.98 8.54 26.59
C VAL A 26 16.21 7.09 26.97
N ASP A 27 15.17 6.43 27.45
CA ASP A 27 15.21 4.98 27.60
C ASP A 27 15.28 4.35 26.20
N ARG A 28 16.44 3.76 25.90
CA ARG A 28 16.70 3.08 24.62
C ARG A 28 15.64 2.02 24.31
N SER A 29 15.09 1.37 25.32
CA SER A 29 14.07 0.33 25.14
C SER A 29 12.74 0.93 24.68
N ALA A 30 12.29 2.03 25.30
CA ALA A 30 11.11 2.77 24.90
C ALA A 30 11.26 3.43 23.52
N ALA A 31 12.45 3.95 23.20
CA ALA A 31 12.78 4.53 21.90
C ALA A 31 12.77 3.48 20.77
N LEU A 32 13.21 2.25 21.04
CA LEU A 32 13.16 1.17 20.06
C LEU A 32 11.72 0.69 19.81
N LEU A 33 10.88 0.67 20.85
CA LEU A 33 9.46 0.31 20.72
C LEU A 33 8.71 1.34 19.88
N SER A 34 8.87 2.64 20.16
CA SER A 34 8.23 3.69 19.38
C SER A 34 8.75 3.75 17.94
N ALA A 35 10.07 3.55 17.73
CA ALA A 35 10.64 3.45 16.39
C ALA A 35 10.08 2.24 15.60
N ALA A 36 9.85 1.10 16.27
CA ALA A 36 9.26 -0.08 15.64
C ALA A 36 7.80 0.19 15.20
N GLU A 37 7.01 0.89 16.02
CA GLU A 37 5.65 1.29 15.65
C GLU A 37 5.63 2.26 14.46
N THR A 38 6.46 3.31 14.50
CA THR A 38 6.59 4.25 13.38
C THR A 38 7.04 3.54 12.11
N SER A 39 7.99 2.60 12.20
CA SER A 39 8.44 1.83 11.04
C SER A 39 7.30 1.01 10.41
N ARG A 40 6.40 0.44 11.21
CA ARG A 40 5.21 -0.28 10.73
C ARG A 40 4.25 0.65 10.01
N ILE A 41 4.02 1.85 10.53
CA ILE A 41 3.15 2.85 9.92
C ILE A 41 3.75 3.33 8.59
N SER A 42 5.04 3.69 8.57
CA SER A 42 5.73 4.09 7.34
C SER A 42 5.73 2.97 6.29
N GLN A 43 5.89 1.71 6.72
CA GLN A 43 5.78 0.56 5.82
C GLN A 43 4.35 0.41 5.25
N ALA A 44 3.31 0.64 6.06
CA ALA A 44 1.93 0.62 5.58
C ALA A 44 1.66 1.71 4.53
N CYS A 45 2.17 2.93 4.76
CA CYS A 45 2.06 4.06 3.83
C CYS A 45 2.84 3.82 2.53
N SER A 46 4.03 3.22 2.61
CA SER A 46 4.83 2.84 1.45
C SER A 46 4.13 1.77 0.61
N ASP A 47 3.61 0.70 1.25
CA ASP A 47 2.85 -0.34 0.56
C ASP A 47 1.57 0.22 -0.10
N ALA A 48 0.88 1.17 0.55
CA ALA A 48 -0.31 1.82 -0.03
C ALA A 48 0.04 2.70 -1.24
N SER A 49 1.16 3.41 -1.18
CA SER A 49 1.67 4.18 -2.32
C SER A 49 2.08 3.26 -3.47
N TYR A 50 2.68 2.12 -3.16
CA TYR A 50 3.05 1.09 -4.13
C TYR A 50 1.82 0.49 -4.83
N LEU A 51 0.75 0.20 -4.08
CA LEU A 51 -0.55 -0.24 -4.64
C LEU A 51 -1.11 0.78 -5.65
N LYS A 52 -0.99 2.08 -5.35
CA LYS A 52 -1.41 3.14 -6.28
C LYS A 52 -0.58 3.12 -7.57
N ILE A 53 0.74 2.95 -7.46
CA ILE A 53 1.63 2.86 -8.63
C ILE A 53 1.27 1.64 -9.50
N ILE A 54 1.03 0.48 -8.89
CA ILE A 54 0.60 -0.72 -9.64
C ILE A 54 -0.77 -0.51 -10.30
N ALA A 55 -1.71 0.18 -9.65
CA ALA A 55 -2.99 0.50 -10.26
C ALA A 55 -2.83 1.40 -11.51
N TRP A 56 -1.92 2.37 -11.48
CA TRP A 56 -1.56 3.16 -12.67
C TRP A 56 -0.86 2.33 -13.74
N ALA A 57 -0.02 1.37 -13.34
CA ALA A 57 0.60 0.44 -14.27
C ALA A 57 -0.43 -0.44 -15.00
N LEU A 58 -1.55 -0.78 -14.35
CA LEU A 58 -2.65 -1.50 -14.99
C LEU A 58 -3.28 -0.68 -16.13
N LEU A 59 -3.47 0.63 -15.93
CA LEU A 59 -3.92 1.54 -16.99
C LEU A 59 -2.87 1.72 -18.09
N ALA A 60 -1.58 1.76 -17.73
CA ALA A 60 -0.50 1.83 -18.71
C ALA A 60 -0.43 0.56 -19.59
N CYS A 61 -0.58 -0.64 -18.99
CA CYS A 61 -0.67 -1.91 -19.73
C CYS A 61 -1.88 -1.95 -20.66
N LEU A 62 -3.03 -1.38 -20.24
CA LEU A 62 -4.20 -1.23 -21.10
C LEU A 62 -3.91 -0.31 -22.30
N GLY A 63 -3.19 0.80 -22.10
CA GLY A 63 -2.74 1.67 -23.18
C GLY A 63 -1.76 0.99 -24.13
N LEU A 64 -0.86 0.15 -23.61
CA LEU A 64 0.11 -0.61 -24.40
C LEU A 64 -0.54 -1.61 -25.37
N LEU A 65 -1.76 -2.06 -25.05
CA LEU A 65 -2.55 -2.97 -25.87
C LEU A 65 -2.95 -2.36 -27.23
N PHE A 66 -3.00 -1.03 -27.33
CA PHE A 66 -3.25 -0.32 -28.59
C PHE A 66 -2.03 -0.25 -29.52
N ILE A 67 -0.83 -0.61 -29.02
CA ILE A 67 0.39 -0.63 -29.82
C ILE A 67 0.59 -2.04 -30.37
N PRO A 68 0.46 -2.27 -31.69
CA PRO A 68 0.39 -3.61 -32.26
C PRO A 68 1.61 -4.49 -31.93
N PHE A 69 2.81 -3.90 -31.89
CA PHE A 69 4.04 -4.62 -31.61
C PHE A 69 4.25 -4.96 -30.12
N LEU A 70 3.64 -4.19 -29.20
CA LEU A 70 3.74 -4.42 -27.74
C LEU A 70 2.49 -5.08 -27.15
N SER A 71 1.47 -5.36 -27.98
CA SER A 71 0.16 -5.86 -27.57
C SER A 71 0.23 -7.17 -26.78
N LEU A 72 1.11 -8.11 -27.15
CA LEU A 72 1.26 -9.39 -26.45
C LEU A 72 1.80 -9.21 -25.02
N ALA A 73 2.85 -8.39 -24.88
CA ALA A 73 3.44 -8.07 -23.57
C ALA A 73 2.45 -7.28 -22.70
N GLY A 74 1.70 -6.35 -23.31
CA GLY A 74 0.62 -5.61 -22.66
C GLY A 74 -0.49 -6.53 -22.16
N ALA A 75 -0.92 -7.50 -22.96
CA ALA A 75 -1.96 -8.46 -22.58
C ALA A 75 -1.55 -9.37 -21.43
N VAL A 76 -0.33 -9.92 -21.46
CA VAL A 76 0.20 -10.76 -20.37
C VAL A 76 0.36 -9.94 -19.09
N GLY A 77 0.93 -8.75 -19.18
CA GLY A 77 1.07 -7.83 -18.05
C GLY A 77 -0.29 -7.47 -17.45
N PHE A 78 -1.25 -7.11 -18.29
CA PHE A 78 -2.60 -6.76 -17.86
C PHE A 78 -3.30 -7.92 -17.13
N TRP A 79 -3.21 -9.15 -17.65
CA TRP A 79 -3.75 -10.34 -16.99
C TRP A 79 -3.08 -10.62 -15.64
N PHE A 80 -1.75 -10.51 -15.59
CA PHE A 80 -0.99 -10.68 -14.35
C PHE A 80 -1.37 -9.63 -13.31
N LEU A 81 -1.40 -8.34 -13.67
CA LEU A 81 -1.77 -7.26 -12.76
C LEU A 81 -3.21 -7.39 -12.26
N ARG A 82 -4.13 -7.88 -13.10
CA ARG A 82 -5.53 -8.13 -12.70
C ARG A 82 -5.67 -9.09 -11.53
N ILE A 83 -4.79 -10.08 -11.41
CA ILE A 83 -4.76 -11.05 -10.30
C ILE A 83 -3.84 -10.59 -9.17
N ALA A 84 -2.69 -10.00 -9.49
CA ALA A 84 -1.72 -9.56 -8.50
C ALA A 84 -2.26 -8.42 -7.62
N VAL A 85 -2.94 -7.42 -8.21
CA VAL A 85 -3.51 -6.28 -7.48
C VAL A 85 -4.47 -6.71 -6.35
N PRO A 86 -5.52 -7.52 -6.59
CA PRO A 86 -6.42 -7.92 -5.51
C PRO A 86 -5.71 -8.73 -4.43
N VAL A 87 -4.76 -9.60 -4.77
CA VAL A 87 -3.97 -10.35 -3.78
C VAL A 87 -3.16 -9.39 -2.89
N MET A 88 -2.50 -8.39 -3.47
CA MET A 88 -1.74 -7.41 -2.70
C MET A 88 -2.63 -6.52 -1.83
N VAL A 89 -3.80 -6.14 -2.33
CA VAL A 89 -4.81 -5.38 -1.57
C VAL A 89 -5.30 -6.19 -0.37
N VAL A 90 -5.70 -7.45 -0.57
CA VAL A 90 -6.16 -8.32 0.52
C VAL A 90 -5.06 -8.49 1.55
N ARG A 91 -3.82 -8.74 1.11
CA ARG A 91 -2.64 -8.82 2.00
C ARG A 91 -2.45 -7.54 2.81
N TRP A 92 -2.61 -6.38 2.19
CA TRP A 92 -2.50 -5.09 2.87
C TRP A 92 -3.58 -4.91 3.95
N TRP A 93 -4.83 -5.25 3.64
CA TRP A 93 -5.93 -5.18 4.61
C TRP A 93 -5.75 -6.12 5.80
N ILE A 94 -5.31 -7.36 5.55
CA ILE A 94 -5.02 -8.33 6.63
C ILE A 94 -3.90 -7.81 7.53
N LYS A 95 -2.85 -7.22 6.96
CA LYS A 95 -1.66 -6.80 7.72
C LYS A 95 -1.82 -5.45 8.42
N PHE A 96 -2.50 -4.48 7.80
CA PHE A 96 -2.49 -3.08 8.25
C PHE A 96 -3.88 -2.50 8.51
N GLY A 97 -4.97 -3.19 8.13
CA GLY A 97 -6.34 -2.67 8.23
C GLY A 97 -6.80 -2.37 9.67
N GLY A 98 -6.20 -3.04 10.66
CA GLY A 98 -6.51 -2.88 12.08
C GLY A 98 -5.66 -1.84 12.83
N ILE A 99 -4.69 -1.18 12.19
CA ILE A 99 -3.82 -0.23 12.89
C ILE A 99 -4.61 1.03 13.25
N LYS A 100 -4.63 1.38 14.54
CA LYS A 100 -5.13 2.66 15.05
C LYS A 100 -3.91 3.54 15.34
N THR A 101 -3.67 4.54 14.50
CA THR A 101 -2.61 5.54 14.71
C THR A 101 -3.20 6.94 14.59
N GLY A 102 -2.62 7.90 15.33
CA GLY A 102 -2.94 9.33 15.23
C GLY A 102 -2.15 10.05 14.14
N ASP A 103 -1.34 9.32 13.37
CA ASP A 103 -0.51 9.88 12.30
C ASP A 103 -1.38 10.44 11.16
N PRO A 104 -1.21 11.73 10.77
CA PRO A 104 -2.02 12.37 9.73
C PRO A 104 -1.85 11.75 8.33
N ASP A 105 -0.77 10.99 8.07
CA ASP A 105 -0.53 10.37 6.77
C ASP A 105 -1.30 9.06 6.58
N PHE A 106 -1.67 8.39 7.68
CA PHE A 106 -2.35 7.10 7.65
C PHE A 106 -3.76 7.13 7.04
N PRO A 107 -4.62 8.14 7.32
CA PRO A 107 -5.89 8.33 6.61
C PRO A 107 -5.73 8.40 5.08
N GLY A 108 -4.67 9.06 4.61
CA GLY A 108 -4.34 9.16 3.19
C GLY A 108 -4.02 7.80 2.58
N ALA A 109 -3.16 7.02 3.25
CA ALA A 109 -2.82 5.66 2.86
C ALA A 109 -4.06 4.74 2.81
N LYS A 110 -4.94 4.83 3.81
CA LYS A 110 -6.19 4.04 3.87
C LYS A 110 -7.13 4.41 2.74
N ARG A 111 -7.27 5.70 2.40
CA ARG A 111 -8.09 6.13 1.27
C ARG A 111 -7.54 5.59 -0.06
N ALA A 112 -6.22 5.62 -0.26
CA ALA A 112 -5.60 5.04 -1.44
C ALA A 112 -5.87 3.53 -1.54
N ALA A 113 -5.68 2.80 -0.44
CA ALA A 113 -5.98 1.37 -0.39
C ALA A 113 -7.44 1.05 -0.69
N VAL A 114 -8.39 1.84 -0.17
CA VAL A 114 -9.83 1.71 -0.49
C VAL A 114 -10.08 1.94 -1.98
N ILE A 115 -9.55 3.01 -2.57
CA ILE A 115 -9.71 3.29 -4.01
C ILE A 115 -9.19 2.13 -4.85
N VAL A 116 -7.97 1.64 -4.55
CA VAL A 116 -7.38 0.52 -5.27
C VAL A 116 -8.18 -0.77 -5.06
N SER A 117 -8.75 -0.98 -3.86
CA SER A 117 -9.64 -2.12 -3.58
C SER A 117 -10.89 -2.09 -4.45
N VAL A 118 -11.54 -0.93 -4.58
CA VAL A 118 -12.71 -0.76 -5.44
C VAL A 118 -12.35 -1.06 -6.90
N VAL A 119 -11.26 -0.49 -7.40
CA VAL A 119 -10.78 -0.76 -8.77
C VAL A 119 -10.49 -2.25 -8.98
N ALA A 120 -9.86 -2.91 -8.02
CA ALA A 120 -9.56 -4.35 -8.11
C ALA A 120 -10.83 -5.21 -8.16
N VAL A 121 -11.84 -4.89 -7.33
CA VAL A 121 -13.12 -5.60 -7.34
C VAL A 121 -13.85 -5.42 -8.66
N PHE A 122 -13.89 -4.19 -9.20
CA PHE A 122 -14.46 -3.94 -10.52
C PHE A 122 -13.73 -4.70 -11.63
N ALA A 123 -12.40 -4.71 -11.60
CA ALA A 123 -11.60 -5.44 -12.58
C ALA A 123 -11.83 -6.96 -12.55
N LEU A 124 -11.99 -7.53 -11.35
CA LEU A 124 -12.33 -8.95 -11.17
C LEU A 124 -13.76 -9.27 -11.60
N PHE A 125 -14.72 -8.38 -11.28
CA PHE A 125 -16.11 -8.56 -11.68
C PHE A 125 -16.26 -8.56 -13.21
N ASP A 126 -15.60 -7.62 -13.90
CA ASP A 126 -15.57 -7.59 -15.36
C ASP A 126 -15.02 -8.89 -15.96
N THR A 127 -13.92 -9.43 -15.42
CA THR A 127 -13.40 -10.73 -15.87
C THR A 127 -14.37 -11.87 -15.63
N LEU A 128 -15.02 -11.91 -14.47
CA LEU A 128 -15.97 -12.96 -14.14
C LEU A 128 -17.15 -12.94 -15.12
N VAL A 129 -17.69 -11.76 -15.40
CA VAL A 129 -18.78 -11.59 -16.38
C VAL A 129 -18.35 -12.00 -17.78
N ALA A 130 -17.17 -11.60 -18.23
CA ALA A 130 -16.64 -11.97 -19.54
C ALA A 130 -16.46 -13.49 -19.69
N VAL A 131 -15.93 -14.15 -18.65
CA VAL A 131 -15.77 -15.61 -18.61
C VAL A 131 -17.13 -16.31 -18.63
N ILE A 132 -18.10 -15.86 -17.82
CA ILE A 132 -19.46 -16.42 -17.81
C ILE A 132 -20.13 -16.25 -19.18
N ALA A 133 -19.98 -15.10 -19.82
CA ALA A 133 -20.51 -14.85 -21.16
C ALA A 133 -19.90 -15.78 -22.21
N ALA A 134 -18.59 -16.03 -22.15
CA ALA A 134 -17.89 -16.95 -23.05
C ALA A 134 -18.25 -18.43 -22.81
N LEU A 135 -18.59 -18.79 -21.57
CA LEU A 135 -19.03 -20.15 -21.21
C LEU A 135 -20.50 -20.42 -21.53
N ARG A 136 -21.30 -19.38 -21.86
CA ARG A 136 -22.70 -19.55 -22.23
C ARG A 136 -22.76 -20.12 -23.67
N PRO A 137 -23.25 -21.36 -23.87
CA PRO A 137 -23.34 -21.93 -25.21
C PRO A 137 -24.30 -21.09 -26.06
N HIS A 138 -23.86 -20.74 -27.27
CA HIS A 138 -24.74 -20.14 -28.28
C HIS A 138 -25.84 -21.17 -28.64
N PRO A 139 -27.13 -20.79 -28.57
CA PRO A 139 -28.23 -21.66 -28.97
C PRO A 139 -28.22 -21.96 -30.48
#